data_AF-A0A8J9SDK6-F1
#
_entry.id   AF-A0A8J9SDK6-F1
#
_cell.length_a   1.000
_cell.length_b   1.000
_cell.length_c   1.000
_cell.angle_alpha   90.00
_cell.angle_beta   90.00
_cell.angle_gamma   90.00
#
_symmetry.space_group_name_H-M   'P 1'
#
loop_
_entity.id
_entity.type
_entity.pdbx_description
1 polymer ?
#
loop_
_entity_poly.entity_id
_entity_poly.type
_entity_poly.pdbx_seq_one_letter_code
_entity_poly.pdbx_strand_id
1 'polypeptide(L)' 'HFFNMDHELVYWNFFLDFGPLNLGQFSRFALKLQDKLHKFPVVCFYSNTVPAKRANAIFLICAWQIVYLHRSPEQAFC' A
#
# COMPACT_ATOMS: atom_id res chain seq x y z
N HIS A 1 8.70 -2.00 -13.34
CA HIS A 1 7.36 -1.49 -13.71
C HIS A 1 6.83 -0.60 -12.58
N PHE A 2 6.38 0.62 -12.91
CA PHE A 2 5.90 1.60 -11.94
C PHE A 2 4.37 1.53 -11.82
N PHE A 3 3.85 1.60 -10.59
CA PHE A 3 2.41 1.74 -10.37
C PHE A 3 2.10 2.47 -9.05
N ASN A 4 0.93 3.09 -8.99
CA ASN A 4 0.34 3.65 -7.78
C ASN A 4 -1.12 3.19 -7.67
N MET A 5 -1.78 3.46 -6.55
CA MET A 5 -3.20 3.17 -6.34
C MET A 5 -3.97 4.34 -5.71
N ASP A 6 -3.44 5.56 -5.81
CA ASP A 6 -3.95 6.76 -5.14
C ASP A 6 -5.39 7.14 -5.53
N HIS A 7 -5.81 6.72 -6.72
CA HIS A 7 -7.16 6.94 -7.26
C HIS A 7 -8.04 5.67 -7.20
N GLU A 8 -7.46 4.51 -6.90
CA GLU A 8 -8.16 3.22 -6.87
C GLU A 8 -8.58 2.82 -5.45
N LEU A 9 -7.73 3.14 -4.47
CA LEU A 9 -7.95 2.87 -3.06
C LEU A 9 -8.17 4.20 -2.33
N VAL A 10 -9.39 4.71 -2.44
CA VAL A 10 -9.79 5.98 -1.82
C VAL A 10 -10.36 5.69 -0.43
N TYR A 11 -9.76 6.29 0.60
CA TYR A 11 -10.31 6.28 1.94
C TYR A 11 -11.52 7.23 2.01
N TRP A 12 -12.63 6.74 2.56
CA TRP A 12 -13.83 7.55 2.76
C TRP A 12 -13.80 8.12 4.18
N ASN A 13 -13.45 9.40 4.27
CA ASN A 13 -13.33 10.11 5.54
C ASN A 13 -14.69 10.42 6.16
N PHE A 14 -14.80 10.28 7.48
CA PHE A 14 -15.98 10.75 8.22
C PHE A 14 -15.88 12.25 8.52
N PHE A 15 -14.67 12.73 8.84
CA PHE A 15 -14.36 14.13 9.07
C PHE A 15 -12.97 14.48 8.53
N LEU A 16 -11.98 14.69 9.40
CA LEU A 16 -10.59 15.03 9.03
C LEU A 16 -9.64 13.82 9.05
N ASP A 17 -10.17 12.62 9.33
CA ASP A 17 -9.46 11.36 9.18
C ASP A 17 -9.12 11.07 7.71
N PHE A 18 -7.93 10.54 7.45
CA PHE A 18 -7.47 10.23 6.10
C PHE A 18 -7.09 8.75 5.90
N GLY A 19 -7.13 7.95 6.95
CA GLY A 19 -6.67 6.57 6.93
C GLY A 19 -6.59 5.95 8.33
N PRO A 20 -5.98 4.76 8.45
CA PRO A 20 -5.41 3.97 7.34
C PRO A 20 -6.49 3.35 6.45
N LEU A 21 -6.09 2.89 5.26
CA LEU A 21 -6.97 2.11 4.39
C LEU A 21 -7.42 0.83 5.10
N ASN A 22 -8.66 0.40 4.82
CA ASN A 22 -9.26 -0.75 5.49
C ASN A 22 -8.73 -2.10 4.96
N LEU A 23 -9.10 -3.20 5.62
CA LEU A 23 -8.64 -4.56 5.27
C LEU A 23 -9.06 -4.99 3.85
N GLY A 24 -10.24 -4.59 3.38
CA GLY A 24 -10.68 -4.88 2.02
C GLY A 24 -9.81 -4.19 0.97
N GLN A 25 -9.42 -2.94 1.24
CA GLN A 25 -8.49 -2.19 0.39
C GLN A 25 -7.09 -2.78 0.42
N PHE A 26 -6.61 -3.21 1.59
CA PHE A 26 -5.36 -3.95 1.73
C PHE A 26 -5.36 -5.25 0.90
N SER A 27 -6.42 -6.05 0.98
CA SER A 27 -6.53 -7.29 0.22
C SER A 27 -6.45 -7.04 -1.30
N ARG A 28 -7.14 -6.00 -1.80
CA ARG A 28 -7.07 -5.58 -3.21
C ARG A 28 -5.65 -5.15 -3.62
N PHE A 29 -4.97 -4.40 -2.76
CA PHE A 29 -3.57 -4.01 -2.97
C PHE A 29 -2.67 -5.24 -3.07
N ALA A 30 -2.77 -6.18 -2.11
CA ALA A 30 -1.93 -7.37 -2.05
C ALA A 30 -2.08 -8.23 -3.31
N LEU A 31 -3.31 -8.47 -3.77
CA LEU A 31 -3.57 -9.22 -5.01
C LEU A 31 -2.94 -8.53 -6.24
N LYS A 32 -3.07 -7.21 -6.35
CA LYS A 32 -2.49 -6.45 -7.48
C LYS A 32 -0.97 -6.44 -7.45
N LEU A 33 -0.37 -6.30 -6.27
CA LEU A 33 1.07 -6.35 -6.10
C LEU A 33 1.61 -7.74 -6.48
N GLN A 34 0.96 -8.81 -6.02
CA GLN A 34 1.33 -10.19 -6.36
C GLN A 34 1.30 -10.43 -7.88
N ASP A 35 0.22 -10.01 -8.55
CA ASP A 35 0.11 -10.10 -10.01
C ASP A 35 1.24 -9.36 -10.74
N LYS A 36 1.63 -8.19 -10.25
CA LYS A 36 2.75 -7.42 -10.82
C LYS A 36 4.10 -8.09 -10.57
N LEU A 37 4.33 -8.66 -9.39
CA LEU A 37 5.56 -9.39 -9.07
C LEU A 37 5.71 -10.67 -9.91
N HIS A 38 4.61 -11.32 -10.31
CA HIS A 38 4.67 -12.44 -11.25
C HIS A 38 5.04 -12.02 -12.68
N LYS A 39 4.71 -10.79 -13.08
CA LYS A 39 4.89 -10.30 -14.46
C LYS A 39 6.19 -9.53 -14.68
N PHE A 40 6.73 -8.91 -13.63
CA PHE A 40 7.86 -8.00 -13.74
C PHE A 40 8.94 -8.34 -12.70
N PRO A 41 10.22 -8.37 -13.09
CA PRO A 41 11.32 -8.68 -12.16
C PRO A 41 11.53 -7.60 -11.10
N VAL A 42 11.16 -6.34 -11.42
CA VAL A 42 11.23 -5.20 -10.49
C VAL A 42 9.94 -4.40 -10.58
N VAL A 43 9.34 -4.14 -9.43
CA VAL A 43 8.11 -3.35 -9.31
C VAL A 43 8.38 -2.16 -8.39
N CYS A 44 8.04 -0.95 -8.84
CA CYS A 44 8.14 0.27 -8.06
C CYS A 44 6.72 0.75 -7.73
N PHE A 45 6.35 0.64 -6.44
CA PHE A 45 5.12 1.19 -5.91
C PHE A 45 5.37 2.62 -5.40
N TYR A 46 4.59 3.58 -5.88
CA TYR A 46 4.75 4.99 -5.53
C TYR A 46 3.40 5.64 -5.19
N SER A 47 3.45 6.83 -4.60
CA SER A 47 2.32 7.71 -4.31
C SER A 47 2.66 9.12 -4.78
N ASN A 48 1.66 9.97 -4.98
CA ASN A 48 1.87 11.40 -5.19
C ASN A 48 2.39 12.10 -3.90
N THR A 49 2.60 13.41 -4.01
CA THR A 49 3.20 14.25 -2.97
C THR A 49 2.25 14.62 -1.83
N VAL A 50 0.96 14.26 -1.89
CA VAL A 50 -0.01 14.55 -0.82
C VAL A 50 0.32 13.70 0.41
N PRO A 51 0.59 14.30 1.59
CA PRO A 51 1.04 13.56 2.77
C PRO A 51 0.10 12.43 3.20
N ALA A 52 -1.21 12.67 3.17
CA ALA A 52 -2.23 11.69 3.51
C ALA A 52 -2.20 10.44 2.60
N LYS A 53 -2.06 10.65 1.29
CA LYS A 53 -1.99 9.55 0.31
C LYS A 53 -0.68 8.77 0.46
N ARG A 54 0.43 9.48 0.66
CA ARG A 54 1.74 8.85 0.90
C ARG A 54 1.75 8.01 2.17
N ALA A 55 1.13 8.49 3.24
CA ALA A 55 0.99 7.72 4.48
C ALA A 55 0.19 6.44 4.26
N ASN A 56 -0.93 6.50 3.53
CA ASN A 56 -1.72 5.32 3.18
C ASN A 56 -0.95 4.33 2.29
N ALA A 57 -0.17 4.83 1.32
CA ALA A 57 0.66 3.98 0.47
C ALA A 57 1.78 3.27 1.27
N ILE A 58 2.46 3.99 2.17
CA ILE A 58 3.47 3.40 3.05
C ILE A 58 2.82 2.35 3.97
N PHE A 59 1.65 2.65 4.54
CA PHE A 59 0.91 1.67 5.34
C PHE A 59 0.64 0.37 4.57
N LEU A 60 0.19 0.45 3.31
CA LEU A 60 -0.07 -0.73 2.49
C LEU A 60 1.18 -1.60 2.27
N ILE A 61 2.32 -0.98 1.97
CA ILE A 61 3.57 -1.75 1.74
C ILE A 61 4.11 -2.32 3.05
N CYS A 62 4.04 -1.59 4.16
CA CYS A 62 4.45 -2.10 5.47
C CYS A 62 3.57 -3.28 5.91
N ALA A 63 2.24 -3.14 5.79
CA ALA A 63 1.30 -4.21 6.12
C ALA A 63 1.55 -5.46 5.26
N TRP A 64 1.82 -5.27 3.95
CA TRP A 64 2.12 -6.38 3.06
C TRP A 64 3.40 -7.10 3.43
N GLN A 65 4.47 -6.35 3.78
CA GLN A 65 5.73 -6.93 4.25
C GLN A 65 5.56 -7.76 5.53
N ILE A 66 4.77 -7.28 6.49
CA ILE A 66 4.51 -8.02 7.74
C ILE A 66 3.74 -9.31 7.44
N VAL A 67 2.67 -9.22 6.63
CA VAL A 67 1.77 -10.36 6.38
C VAL A 67 2.40 -11.41 5.47
N TYR A 68 3.05 -11.00 4.37
CA TYR A 68 3.53 -11.90 3.32
C TYR A 68 5.02 -12.21 3.39
N LEU A 69 5.84 -11.31 3.93
CA LEU A 69 7.29 -11.54 4.09
C LEU A 69 7.68 -11.90 5.53
N HIS A 70 6.71 -11.95 6.45
CA HIS A 70 6.93 -12.22 7.88
C HIS A 70 8.00 -11.31 8.50
N ARG A 71 8.09 -10.06 8.02
CA ARG A 71 8.98 -9.05 8.60
C ARG A 71 8.44 -8.58 9.95
N SER A 72 9.34 -8.18 10.85
CA SER A 72 8.93 -7.46 12.04
C SER A 72 8.39 -6.06 11.67
N PRO A 73 7.58 -5.43 12.53
CA PRO A 73 7.11 -4.07 12.28
C PRO A 73 8.24 -3.07 12.05
N GLU A 74 9.35 -3.22 12.78
CA GLU A 74 10.54 -2.38 12.66
C GLU A 74 11.19 -2.57 11.28
N GLN A 75 11.33 -3.82 10.82
CA GLN A 75 11.90 -4.13 9.49
C GLN A 75 11.01 -3.69 8.33
N ALA A 76 9.69 -3.64 8.53
CA ALA A 76 8.75 -3.21 7.51
C ALA A 76 8.69 -1.68 7.38
N PHE A 77 8.97 -0.97 8.47
CA PHE A 77 8.94 0.49 8.56
C PHE A 77 10.27 1.15 8.18
N CYS A 78 11.40 0.54 8.56
CA CYS A 78 12.75 0.99 8.22
C CYS A 78 13.06 0.81 6.72
#